data_AF-A0AAV9ZQ23-F1
#
_entry.id   AF-A0AAV9ZQ23-F1
#
_cell.length_a   1.000
_cell.length_b   1.000
_cell.length_c   1.000
_cell.angle_alpha   90.00
_cell.angle_beta   90.00
_cell.angle_gamma   90.00
#
_symmetry.space_group_name_H-M   'P 1'
#
loop_
_entity.id
_entity.type
_entity.pdbx_description
1 polymer ?
#
loop_
_entity_poly.entity_id
_entity_poly.type
_entity_poly.pdbx_seq_one_letter_code
_entity_poly.pdbx_strand_id
1 'polypeptide(L)' 'EEDDDDVYERERPAQMVFDTEAMAFIHAGLASVVIPAWIDRPPVTLGEKTHGKLKADNWLVLFTIFFPSIIPELWFTVSS' A
#
# COMPACT_ATOMS: atom_id res chain seq x y z
N GLU A 1 41.60 -19.29 20.79
CA GLU A 1 40.19 -19.69 20.88
C GLU A 1 39.43 -18.45 20.45
N GLU A 2 39.01 -18.43 19.19
CA GLU A 2 38.14 -17.40 18.63
C GLU A 2 36.73 -17.79 19.04
N ASP A 3 36.23 -17.18 20.10
CA ASP A 3 34.83 -17.32 20.47
C ASP A 3 34.01 -16.36 19.59
N ASP A 4 33.34 -17.03 18.67
CA ASP A 4 32.29 -16.62 17.76
C ASP A 4 31.08 -16.13 18.57
N ASP A 5 31.15 -14.93 19.14
CA ASP A 5 29.97 -14.29 19.72
C ASP A 5 29.23 -13.55 18.60
N ASP A 6 28.36 -14.31 17.93
CA ASP A 6 27.29 -13.88 17.06
C ASP A 6 26.62 -12.60 17.59
N VAL A 7 27.00 -11.45 17.01
CA VAL A 7 26.28 -10.20 17.19
C VAL A 7 24.90 -10.42 16.59
N TYR A 8 23.91 -10.74 17.43
CA TYR A 8 22.50 -10.70 17.05
C TYR A 8 22.23 -9.33 16.44
N GLU A 9 22.17 -9.28 15.11
CA GLU A 9 21.80 -8.10 14.35
C GLU A 9 20.39 -7.75 14.82
N ARG A 10 20.28 -6.76 15.72
CA ARG A 10 19.01 -6.27 16.23
C ARG A 10 18.14 -5.99 15.02
N GLU A 11 17.14 -6.84 14.79
CA GLU A 11 16.14 -6.62 13.74
C GLU A 11 15.64 -5.19 13.93
N ARG A 12 15.97 -4.31 12.97
CA ARG A 12 15.44 -2.95 13.03
C ARG A 12 13.93 -3.12 13.13
N PRO A 13 13.26 -2.50 14.13
CA PRO A 13 11.81 -2.59 14.20
C PRO A 13 11.27 -2.20 12.84
N ALA A 14 10.49 -3.10 12.22
CA ALA A 14 10.00 -2.90 10.87
C ALA A 14 9.34 -1.53 10.82
N GLN A 15 9.91 -0.63 10.02
CA GLN A 15 9.34 0.70 9.82
C GLN A 15 7.92 0.47 9.31
N MET A 16 6.90 0.93 10.04
CA MET A 16 5.52 0.80 9.59
C MET A 16 5.36 1.69 8.37
N VAL A 17 5.45 1.11 7.18
CA VAL A 17 5.36 1.81 5.88
C VAL A 17 3.93 2.27 5.59
N PHE A 18 2.94 1.64 6.22
CA PHE A 18 1.52 1.92 6.00
C PHE A 18 0.83 2.24 7.34
N ASP A 19 0.79 3.52 7.67
CA ASP A 19 0.02 4.08 8.79
C ASP A 19 -1.33 4.65 8.31
N THR A 20 -2.05 5.31 9.22
CA THR A 20 -3.36 5.93 8.93
C THR A 20 -3.25 7.00 7.84
N GLU A 21 -2.16 7.75 7.81
CA GLU A 21 -1.93 8.80 6.81
C GLU A 21 -1.67 8.21 5.44
N ALA A 22 -0.83 7.18 5.36
CA ALA A 22 -0.61 6.41 4.14
C ALA A 22 -1.90 5.77 3.61
N MET A 23 -2.77 5.25 4.48
CA MET A 23 -4.09 4.75 4.07
C MET A 23 -5.01 5.85 3.53
N ALA A 24 -5.05 7.01 4.19
CA ALA A 24 -5.85 8.15 3.71
C ALA A 24 -5.35 8.63 2.33
N PHE A 25 -4.04 8.67 2.13
CA PHE A 25 -3.43 8.99 0.83
C PHE A 25 -3.83 7.98 -0.23
N ILE A 26 -3.78 6.68 0.09
CA ILE A 26 -4.20 5.62 -0.84
C ILE A 26 -5.68 5.75 -1.19
N HIS A 27 -6.57 5.99 -0.22
CA HIS A 27 -8.00 6.21 -0.49
C HIS A 27 -8.22 7.44 -1.38
N ALA A 28 -7.52 8.54 -1.13
CA ALA A 28 -7.59 9.73 -1.97
C ALA A 28 -7.12 9.44 -3.41
N GLY A 29 -6.01 8.71 -3.57
CA GLY A 29 -5.50 8.25 -4.86
C GLY A 29 -6.49 7.35 -5.60
N LEU A 30 -7.12 6.40 -4.90
CA LEU A 30 -8.14 5.52 -5.47
C LEU A 30 -9.36 6.30 -5.99
N ALA A 31 -9.68 7.46 -5.41
CA ALA A 31 -10.74 8.35 -5.90
C ALA A 31 -10.29 9.23 -7.07
N SER A 32 -9.04 9.66 -7.12
CA SER A 32 -8.53 10.65 -8.08
C SER A 32 -7.99 10.08 -9.39
N VAL A 33 -7.52 8.83 -9.40
CA VAL A 33 -6.93 8.21 -10.61
C VAL A 33 -7.93 8.22 -11.76
N VAL A 34 -7.54 8.76 -12.91
CA VAL A 34 -8.35 8.74 -14.14
C VAL A 34 -8.21 7.37 -14.78
N ILE A 35 -9.33 6.68 -14.98
CA ILE A 35 -9.37 5.34 -15.59
C ILE A 35 -10.12 5.37 -16.92
N PRO A 36 -9.75 4.50 -17.87
CA PRO A 36 -10.56 4.24 -19.06
C PRO A 36 -11.98 3.76 -18.68
N ALA A 37 -12.97 4.11 -19.50
CA ALA A 37 -14.38 3.84 -19.24
C ALA A 37 -14.76 2.34 -19.14
N TRP A 38 -13.90 1.44 -19.62
CA TRP A 38 -14.11 0.00 -19.58
C TRP A 38 -13.54 -0.67 -18.32
N ILE A 39 -12.92 0.11 -17.43
CA ILE A 39 -12.35 -0.39 -16.18
C ILE A 39 -13.29 -0.01 -15.04
N ASP A 40 -13.76 -1.03 -14.32
CA ASP A 40 -14.54 -0.80 -13.11
C ASP A 40 -13.63 -0.30 -11.99
N ARG A 41 -14.02 0.81 -11.35
CA ARG A 41 -13.25 1.38 -10.24
C ARG A 41 -13.36 0.45 -9.02
N PRO A 42 -12.23 0.06 -8.40
CA PRO A 42 -12.27 -0.71 -7.16
C PRO A 42 -12.85 0.15 -6.02
N PRO A 43 -13.37 -0.49 -4.95
CA PRO A 43 -13.85 0.22 -3.77
C PRO A 43 -12.75 1.12 -3.18
N VAL A 44 -13.09 2.38 -2.93
CA VAL A 44 -12.17 3.39 -2.39
C VAL A 44 -11.83 3.12 -0.92
N THR A 45 -12.71 2.44 -0.19
CA THR A 45 -12.62 2.10 1.24
C THR A 45 -11.80 0.83 1.50
N LEU A 46 -10.68 0.69 0.80
CA LEU A 46 -9.80 -0.47 0.92
C LEU A 46 -9.33 -0.65 2.38
N GLY A 47 -9.51 -1.84 2.94
CA GLY A 47 -9.08 -2.15 4.31
C GLY A 47 -10.10 -1.83 5.41
N GLU A 48 -11.23 -1.19 5.08
CA GLU A 48 -12.31 -1.00 6.05
C GLU A 48 -13.08 -2.31 6.30
N LYS A 49 -13.37 -2.59 7.58
CA LYS A 49 -14.16 -3.77 8.00
C LYS A 49 -15.58 -3.80 7.41
N THR A 50 -16.09 -2.65 6.98
CA THR A 50 -17.45 -2.43 6.46
C THR A 50 -17.73 -3.08 5.11
N HIS A 51 -16.72 -3.30 4.25
CA HIS A 51 -16.95 -3.70 2.86
C HIS A 51 -16.67 -5.17 2.51
N GLY A 52 -16.27 -5.99 3.49
CA GLY A 52 -16.09 -7.42 3.29
C GLY A 52 -14.98 -7.76 2.27
N LYS A 53 -15.11 -8.92 1.61
CA LYS A 53 -14.05 -9.48 0.74
C LYS A 53 -13.96 -8.73 -0.59
N LEU A 54 -12.75 -8.33 -0.96
CA LEU A 54 -12.46 -7.78 -2.27
C LEU A 54 -12.47 -8.89 -3.35
N LYS A 55 -13.14 -8.65 -4.48
CA LYS A 55 -13.16 -9.60 -5.61
C LYS A 55 -11.76 -9.70 -6.25
N ALA A 56 -11.45 -10.85 -6.85
CA ALA A 56 -10.18 -11.08 -7.53
C ALA A 56 -9.91 -10.04 -8.63
N ASP A 57 -10.93 -9.66 -9.40
CA ASP A 57 -10.80 -8.64 -10.44
C ASP A 57 -10.45 -7.26 -9.87
N ASN A 58 -11.02 -6.89 -8.72
CA ASN A 58 -10.68 -5.65 -8.03
C ASN A 58 -9.22 -5.67 -7.55
N TRP A 59 -8.74 -6.82 -7.05
CA TRP A 59 -7.32 -6.97 -6.70
C TRP A 59 -6.42 -6.79 -7.92
N LEU A 60 -6.78 -7.40 -9.05
CA LEU A 60 -6.01 -7.26 -10.29
C LEU A 60 -5.93 -5.79 -10.70
N VAL A 61 -7.05 -5.08 -10.74
CA VAL A 61 -7.11 -3.66 -11.10
C VAL A 61 -6.30 -2.79 -10.13
N LEU A 62 -6.38 -3.05 -8.83
CA LEU A 62 -5.59 -2.33 -7.82
C LEU A 62 -4.09 -2.49 -8.07
N PHE A 63 -3.61 -3.72 -8.22
CA PHE A 63 -2.18 -4.00 -8.37
C PHE A 63 -1.61 -3.63 -9.74
N THR A 64 -2.44 -3.54 -10.78
CA THR A 64 -1.97 -3.28 -12.15
C THR A 64 -2.08 -1.81 -12.56
N ILE A 65 -3.01 -1.04 -11.98
CA ILE A 65 -3.32 0.32 -12.43
C ILE A 65 -3.15 1.33 -11.30
N PHE A 66 -3.82 1.10 -10.18
CA PHE A 66 -3.91 2.10 -9.11
C PHE A 66 -2.63 2.17 -8.29
N PHE A 67 -2.16 1.04 -7.75
CA PHE A 67 -0.96 1.00 -6.91
C PHE A 67 0.32 1.42 -7.62
N PRO A 68 0.58 1.04 -8.88
CA PRO A 68 1.72 1.57 -9.62
C PRO A 68 1.72 3.09 -9.77
N SER A 69 0.53 3.72 -9.73
CA SER A 69 0.40 5.18 -9.77
C SER A 69 0.55 5.81 -8.39
N ILE A 70 -0.09 5.23 -7.37
CA ILE A 70 -0.22 5.82 -6.02
C ILE A 70 1.02 5.57 -5.14
N ILE A 71 1.60 4.36 -5.17
CA ILE A 71 2.68 3.97 -4.26
C ILE A 71 3.96 4.80 -4.44
N PRO A 72 4.42 5.11 -5.68
CA PRO A 72 5.57 5.99 -5.84
C PRO A 72 5.35 7.37 -5.23
N GLU A 73 4.18 7.98 -5.47
CA GLU A 73 3.83 9.29 -4.91
C GLU A 73 3.79 9.28 -3.38
N LEU A 74 3.25 8.21 -2.80
CA LEU A 74 3.25 8.00 -1.36
C LEU A 74 4.67 7.96 -0.79
N TRP A 75 5.58 7.20 -1.39
CA TRP A 75 6.96 7.09 -0.89
C TRP A 75 7.75 8.39 -1.01
N PHE A 76 7.53 9.17 -2.08
CA PHE A 76 8.13 10.50 -2.19
C PHE A 76 7.59 11.48 -1.16
N THR A 77 6.30 11.40 -0.85
CA THR A 77 5.64 12.29 0.12
C THR A 77 6.02 11.93 1.56
N VAL A 78 6.07 10.65 1.91
CA VAL A 78 6.39 10.17 3.26
C VAL A 78 7.90 10.25 3.57
N SER A 79 8.76 10.25 2.55
CA SER A 79 10.22 10.39 2.74
C SER A 79 10.70 11.83 2.83
N SER A 80 9.85 12.82 2.56
CA SER A 80 10.18 14.26 2.57
C SER A 80 9.80 14.92 3.88
#